data_AF-F7PWN7-F1
#
_entry.id   AF-F7PWN7-F1
#
_cell.length_a   1.000
_cell.length_b   1.000
_cell.length_c   1.000
_cell.angle_alpha   90.00
_cell.angle_beta   90.00
_cell.angle_gamma   90.00
#
_symmetry.space_group_name_H-M   'P 1'
#
loop_
_entity.id
_entity.type
_entity.pdbx_description
1 polymer ?
#
loop_
_entity_poly.entity_id
_entity_poly.type
_entity_poly.pdbx_seq_one_letter_code
_entity_poly.pdbx_strand_id
1 'polypeptide(L)'
;MISHDNKYINMIIQYTKQYTPVEIQINIAKYHEVCHHLNSKHISDHYKEIIAAIYTLFYTALDCHKMAKYDSSDLQYYILLGDYISSYCTEILYKNKKFELLDVFTQNTKKVIFNRLNQKHTDHLLKALMNTI
;
A
#
# COMPACT_ATOMS: atom_id res chain seq x y z
N MET A 1 -4.57 12.98 -14.77
CA MET A 1 -5.69 12.22 -14.20
C MET A 1 -5.12 10.86 -13.83
N ILE A 2 -5.16 10.44 -12.56
CA ILE A 2 -4.56 9.16 -12.16
C ILE A 2 -5.40 8.04 -12.78
N SER A 3 -4.78 7.29 -13.69
CA SER A 3 -5.39 6.17 -14.41
C SER A 3 -5.93 5.12 -13.43
N HIS A 4 -7.05 4.46 -13.74
CA HIS A 4 -7.45 3.23 -13.03
C HIS A 4 -6.43 2.08 -13.22
N ASP A 5 -5.43 2.29 -14.07
CA ASP A 5 -4.44 1.32 -14.53
C ASP A 5 -3.06 1.61 -13.91
N ASN A 6 -2.98 1.64 -12.57
CA ASN A 6 -1.70 1.84 -11.89
C ASN A 6 -0.81 0.60 -12.09
N LYS A 7 0.25 0.74 -12.89
CA LYS A 7 1.13 -0.38 -13.28
C LYS A 7 1.70 -1.17 -12.09
N TYR A 8 1.98 -0.51 -10.97
CA TYR A 8 2.53 -1.18 -9.79
C TYR A 8 1.49 -2.05 -9.10
N ILE A 9 0.24 -1.56 -8.99
CA ILE A 9 -0.88 -2.33 -8.46
C ILE A 9 -1.20 -3.50 -9.38
N ASN A 10 -1.26 -3.28 -10.69
CA ASN A 10 -1.52 -4.32 -11.68
C ASN A 10 -0.48 -5.44 -11.65
N MET A 11 0.80 -5.10 -11.43
CA MET A 11 1.85 -6.11 -11.29
C MET A 11 1.56 -7.07 -10.13
N ILE A 12 1.13 -6.56 -8.97
CA ILE A 12 0.76 -7.38 -7.82
C ILE A 12 -0.44 -8.27 -8.15
N ILE A 13 -1.52 -7.69 -8.70
CA ILE A 13 -2.74 -8.45 -9.07
C ILE A 13 -2.41 -9.61 -10.01
N GLN A 14 -1.62 -9.35 -11.04
CA GLN A 14 -1.24 -10.36 -12.03
C GLN A 14 -0.36 -11.44 -11.41
N TYR A 15 0.64 -11.03 -10.61
CA TYR A 15 1.54 -11.96 -9.93
C TYR A 15 0.77 -12.89 -9.00
N THR A 16 -0.12 -12.36 -8.16
CA THR A 16 -0.83 -13.19 -7.17
C THR A 16 -1.85 -14.11 -7.82
N LYS A 17 -2.52 -13.66 -8.88
CA LYS A 17 -3.39 -14.51 -9.70
C LYS A 17 -2.63 -15.71 -10.31
N GLN A 18 -1.34 -15.53 -10.61
CA GLN A 18 -0.53 -16.59 -11.20
C GLN A 18 0.01 -17.58 -10.16
N TYR A 19 0.36 -17.12 -8.97
CA TYR A 19 1.15 -17.91 -8.00
C TYR A 19 0.42 -18.29 -6.71
N THR A 20 -0.80 -17.80 -6.49
CA THR A 20 -1.57 -18.08 -5.27
C THR A 20 -3.03 -18.39 -5.59
N PRO A 21 -3.70 -19.26 -4.81
CA PRO A 21 -5.13 -19.53 -4.96
C PRO A 21 -6.01 -18.40 -4.38
N VAL A 22 -5.42 -17.50 -3.59
CA VAL A 22 -6.11 -16.39 -2.94
C VAL A 22 -6.09 -15.17 -3.83
N GLU A 23 -7.26 -14.63 -4.13
CA GLU A 23 -7.38 -13.36 -4.83
C GLU A 23 -7.18 -12.18 -3.87
N ILE A 24 -6.34 -11.22 -4.29
CA ILE A 24 -6.17 -9.97 -3.54
C ILE A 24 -7.31 -9.02 -3.88
N GLN A 25 -7.96 -8.52 -2.83
CA GLN A 25 -8.89 -7.39 -2.95
C GLN A 25 -8.13 -6.08 -2.69
N ILE A 26 -7.91 -5.30 -3.75
CA ILE A 26 -7.26 -3.99 -3.63
C ILE A 26 -8.13 -3.05 -2.79
N ASN A 27 -7.50 -2.29 -1.88
CA ASN A 27 -8.21 -1.30 -1.08
C ASN A 27 -8.55 -0.03 -1.90
N ILE A 28 -9.61 -0.13 -2.71
CA ILE A 28 -10.08 0.93 -3.63
C ILE A 28 -10.44 2.22 -2.88
N ALA A 29 -10.97 2.12 -1.65
CA ALA A 29 -11.28 3.29 -0.84
C ALA A 29 -10.01 4.12 -0.55
N LYS A 30 -8.92 3.45 -0.17
CA LYS A 30 -7.61 4.08 0.04
C LYS A 30 -6.98 4.60 -1.25
N TYR A 31 -7.22 3.93 -2.38
CA TYR A 31 -6.80 4.43 -3.69
C TYR A 31 -7.46 5.77 -4.04
N HIS A 32 -8.77 5.87 -3.89
CA HIS A 32 -9.49 7.13 -4.17
C HIS A 32 -9.10 8.24 -3.19
N GLU A 33 -8.91 7.91 -1.91
CA GLU A 33 -8.45 8.86 -0.89
C GLU A 33 -7.13 9.53 -1.30
N VAL A 34 -6.11 8.75 -1.66
CA VAL A 34 -4.81 9.31 -2.04
C VAL A 34 -4.86 10.04 -3.38
N CYS A 35 -5.62 9.54 -4.36
CA CYS A 35 -5.77 10.19 -5.65
C CYS A 35 -6.41 11.57 -5.52
N HIS A 36 -7.42 11.71 -4.66
CA HIS A 36 -8.07 12.99 -4.37
C HIS A 36 -7.05 14.05 -3.90
N HIS A 37 -6.15 13.67 -2.99
CA HIS A 37 -5.13 14.57 -2.46
C HIS A 37 -4.01 14.85 -3.47
N LEU A 38 -3.61 13.87 -4.28
CA LEU A 38 -2.56 14.05 -5.28
C LEU A 38 -2.99 14.93 -6.46
N ASN A 39 -4.29 15.00 -6.76
CA ASN A 39 -4.80 15.82 -7.86
C ASN A 39 -4.60 17.33 -7.62
N SER A 40 -4.52 17.77 -6.36
CA SER A 40 -4.25 19.18 -6.01
C SER A 40 -2.74 19.52 -5.97
N LYS A 41 -1.85 18.54 -6.15
CA LYS A 41 -0.40 18.72 -6.08
C LYS A 41 0.23 18.92 -7.46
N HIS A 42 1.15 19.89 -7.55
CA HIS A 42 1.96 20.18 -8.74
C HIS A 42 3.21 19.28 -8.82
N ILE A 43 2.99 17.96 -8.94
CA ILE A 43 4.05 16.96 -9.13
C ILE A 43 3.79 16.13 -10.39
N SER A 44 4.83 15.51 -10.93
CA SER A 44 4.74 14.66 -12.12
C SER A 44 3.80 13.48 -11.92
N ASP A 45 3.09 13.06 -12.97
CA ASP A 45 2.17 11.92 -12.92
C ASP A 45 2.86 10.61 -12.51
N HIS A 46 4.07 10.34 -13.00
CA HIS A 46 4.87 9.19 -12.54
C HIS A 46 5.08 9.17 -11.02
N TYR A 47 5.24 10.35 -10.42
CA TYR A 47 5.41 10.45 -8.96
C TYR A 47 4.08 10.23 -8.23
N LYS A 48 2.97 10.73 -8.79
CA LYS A 48 1.61 10.45 -8.27
C LYS A 48 1.30 8.95 -8.30
N GLU A 49 1.66 8.25 -9.37
CA GLU A 49 1.46 6.81 -9.50
C GLU A 49 2.20 6.01 -8.41
N ILE A 50 3.45 6.37 -8.11
CA ILE A 50 4.23 5.74 -7.05
C ILE A 50 3.54 5.92 -5.69
N ILE A 51 3.14 7.14 -5.36
CA ILE A 51 2.53 7.45 -4.05
C ILE A 51 1.16 6.78 -3.93
N ALA A 52 0.36 6.81 -4.99
CA ALA A 52 -0.91 6.12 -5.04
C ALA A 52 -0.75 4.61 -4.85
N ALA A 53 0.27 4.01 -5.48
CA ALA A 53 0.57 2.60 -5.34
C ALA A 53 0.99 2.22 -3.92
N ILE A 54 2.03 2.84 -3.37
CA ILE A 54 2.57 2.45 -2.04
C ILE A 54 1.54 2.65 -0.93
N TYR A 55 0.73 3.70 -1.02
CA TYR A 55 -0.32 3.97 -0.05
C TYR A 55 -1.38 2.89 -0.11
N THR A 56 -1.91 2.63 -1.31
CA THR A 56 -2.99 1.64 -1.52
C THR A 56 -2.54 0.22 -1.19
N LEU A 57 -1.35 -0.16 -1.66
CA LEU A 57 -0.78 -1.49 -1.44
C LEU A 57 -0.47 -1.73 0.04
N PHE A 58 -0.04 -0.71 0.79
CA PHE A 58 0.13 -0.85 2.23
C PHE A 58 -1.18 -1.23 2.95
N TYR A 59 -2.28 -0.52 2.69
CA TYR A 59 -3.56 -0.89 3.33
C TYR A 59 -4.10 -2.22 2.82
N THR A 60 -3.87 -2.53 1.54
CA THR A 60 -4.20 -3.85 0.97
C THR A 60 -3.45 -4.97 1.72
N ALA A 61 -2.16 -4.78 2.01
CA ALA A 61 -1.38 -5.72 2.82
C ALA A 61 -1.95 -5.89 4.23
N LEU A 62 -2.36 -4.80 4.88
CA LEU A 62 -3.01 -4.86 6.18
C LEU A 62 -4.36 -5.58 6.13
N ASP A 63 -5.09 -5.47 5.03
CA ASP A 63 -6.34 -6.20 4.81
C ASP A 63 -6.08 -7.70 4.61
N CYS A 64 -5.01 -8.08 3.90
CA CYS A 64 -4.56 -9.47 3.83
C CYS A 64 -4.25 -10.03 5.24
N HIS A 65 -3.43 -9.33 6.03
CA HIS A 65 -3.14 -9.74 7.41
C HIS A 65 -4.38 -9.78 8.31
N LYS A 66 -5.38 -8.95 8.03
CA LYS A 66 -6.67 -9.00 8.72
C LYS A 66 -7.46 -10.25 8.32
N MET A 67 -7.47 -10.65 7.05
CA MET A 67 -8.16 -11.86 6.58
C MET A 67 -7.57 -13.15 7.17
N ALA A 68 -6.27 -13.19 7.42
CA ALA A 68 -5.62 -14.28 8.15
C ALA A 68 -6.28 -14.58 9.53
N LYS A 69 -6.94 -13.61 10.16
CA LYS A 69 -7.68 -13.83 11.41
C LYS A 69 -9.01 -14.58 11.21
N TYR A 70 -9.61 -14.45 10.03
CA TYR A 70 -10.98 -14.91 9.76
C TYR A 70 -11.02 -16.18 8.90
N ASP A 71 -9.99 -16.41 8.08
CA ASP A 71 -9.91 -17.56 7.18
C ASP A 71 -8.71 -18.45 7.57
N SER A 72 -8.99 -19.52 8.30
CA SER A 72 -7.96 -20.47 8.73
C SER A 72 -7.49 -21.39 7.61
N SER A 73 -8.28 -21.60 6.55
CA SER A 73 -7.91 -22.45 5.40
C SER A 73 -6.75 -21.85 4.63
N ASP A 74 -6.79 -20.53 4.44
CA ASP A 74 -5.80 -19.79 3.64
C ASP A 74 -4.89 -18.89 4.49
N LEU A 75 -4.80 -19.16 5.81
CA LEU A 75 -4.03 -18.39 6.79
C LEU A 75 -2.62 -18.06 6.30
N GLN A 76 -1.88 -19.07 5.84
CA GLN A 76 -0.49 -18.92 5.41
C GLN A 76 -0.38 -18.04 4.16
N TYR A 77 -1.31 -18.18 3.21
CA TYR A 77 -1.36 -17.34 2.02
C TYR A 77 -1.61 -15.87 2.40
N TYR A 78 -2.58 -15.59 3.26
CA TYR A 78 -2.87 -14.23 3.69
C TYR A 78 -1.71 -13.55 4.42
N ILE A 79 -0.98 -14.28 5.27
CA ILE A 79 0.22 -13.77 5.95
C ILE A 79 1.30 -13.44 4.91
N LEU A 80 1.66 -14.41 4.06
CA LEU A 80 2.74 -14.26 3.08
C LEU A 80 2.41 -13.22 2.01
N LEU A 81 1.14 -13.10 1.60
CA LEU A 81 0.69 -12.08 0.67
C LEU A 81 0.83 -10.67 1.25
N GLY A 82 0.42 -10.46 2.50
CA GLY A 82 0.58 -9.17 3.16
C GLY A 82 2.06 -8.77 3.29
N ASP A 83 2.94 -9.73 3.61
CA ASP A 83 4.39 -9.50 3.72
C ASP A 83 5.01 -9.20 2.34
N TYR A 84 4.65 -9.98 1.33
CA TYR A 84 5.09 -9.77 -0.05
C TYR A 84 4.71 -8.38 -0.55
N ILE A 85 3.44 -7.98 -0.43
CA ILE A 85 2.97 -6.65 -0.85
C ILE A 85 3.71 -5.54 -0.09
N SER A 86 3.93 -5.71 1.21
CA SER A 86 4.67 -4.74 2.03
C SER A 86 6.13 -4.58 1.60
N SER A 87 6.81 -5.68 1.28
CA SER A 87 8.16 -5.65 0.72
C SER A 87 8.20 -4.97 -0.66
N TYR A 88 7.18 -5.22 -1.49
CA TYR A 88 7.08 -4.64 -2.82
C TYR A 88 6.88 -3.11 -2.78
N CYS A 89 6.15 -2.58 -1.79
CA CYS A 89 6.11 -1.12 -1.56
C CYS A 89 7.51 -0.52 -1.37
N THR A 90 8.37 -1.21 -0.61
CA THR A 90 9.76 -0.80 -0.39
C THR A 90 10.57 -0.87 -1.69
N GLU A 91 10.38 -1.93 -2.47
CA GLU A 91 11.02 -2.11 -3.78
C GLU A 91 10.64 -1.00 -4.77
N ILE A 92 9.35 -0.62 -4.86
CA ILE A 92 8.88 0.49 -5.70
C ILE A 92 9.65 1.76 -5.36
N LEU A 93 9.73 2.10 -4.06
CA LEU A 93 10.40 3.31 -3.59
C LEU A 93 11.90 3.28 -3.89
N TYR A 94 12.55 2.15 -3.65
CA TYR A 94 13.98 1.97 -3.89
C TYR A 94 14.33 2.05 -5.38
N LYS A 95 13.64 1.31 -6.25
CA LYS A 95 13.87 1.31 -7.71
C LYS A 95 13.66 2.69 -8.34
N ASN A 96 12.74 3.48 -7.79
CA ASN A 96 12.48 4.85 -8.24
C ASN A 96 13.30 5.92 -7.52
N LYS A 97 14.29 5.53 -6.70
CA LYS A 97 15.19 6.43 -5.96
C LYS A 97 14.44 7.43 -5.06
N LYS A 98 13.32 7.01 -4.47
CA LYS A 98 12.46 7.83 -3.59
C LYS A 98 12.83 7.66 -2.12
N PHE A 99 14.09 7.94 -1.77
CA PHE A 99 14.64 7.63 -0.44
C PHE A 99 13.99 8.43 0.69
N GLU A 100 13.66 9.70 0.48
CA GLU A 100 12.96 10.52 1.49
C GLU A 100 11.56 9.97 1.79
N LEU A 101 10.80 9.60 0.74
CA LEU A 101 9.52 8.94 0.93
C LEU A 101 9.67 7.57 1.57
N LEU A 102 10.74 6.82 1.27
CA LEU A 102 11.00 5.54 1.91
C LEU A 102 11.16 5.68 3.42
N ASP A 103 11.95 6.65 3.88
CA ASP A 103 12.13 6.90 5.31
C ASP A 103 10.79 7.26 5.99
N VAL A 104 10.06 8.20 5.40
CA VAL A 104 8.74 8.62 5.92
C VAL A 104 7.74 7.45 5.91
N PHE A 105 7.71 6.68 4.83
CA PHE A 105 6.83 5.52 4.69
C PHE A 105 7.14 4.45 5.73
N THR A 106 8.40 4.03 5.88
CA THR A 106 8.81 2.99 6.84
C THR A 106 8.54 3.41 8.29
N GLN A 107 8.76 4.68 8.65
CA GLN A 107 8.48 5.17 10.00
C GLN A 107 6.98 5.21 10.29
N ASN A 108 6.16 5.71 9.35
CA ASN A 108 4.73 5.89 9.58
C ASN A 108 3.93 4.58 9.49
N THR A 109 4.31 3.66 8.60
CA THR A 109 3.67 2.35 8.50
C THR A 109 3.81 1.54 9.79
N LYS A 110 5.00 1.56 10.43
CA LYS A 110 5.21 0.97 11.77
C LYS A 110 4.26 1.57 12.81
N LYS A 111 4.12 2.89 12.84
CA LYS A 111 3.19 3.59 13.75
C LYS A 111 1.74 3.16 13.51
N VAL A 112 1.31 3.06 12.25
CA VAL A 112 -0.03 2.58 11.89
C VAL A 112 -0.26 1.15 12.39
N ILE A 113 0.70 0.24 12.17
CA ILE A 113 0.61 -1.15 12.65
C ILE A 113 0.52 -1.19 14.17
N PHE A 114 1.41 -0.49 14.89
CA PHE A 114 1.38 -0.43 16.35
C PHE A 114 0.08 0.18 16.88
N ASN A 115 -0.45 1.22 16.25
CA ASN A 115 -1.72 1.81 16.65
C ASN A 115 -2.85 0.80 16.50
N ARG A 116 -2.92 0.05 15.40
CA ARG A 116 -3.91 -1.01 15.20
C ARG A 116 -3.81 -2.10 16.25
N LEU A 117 -2.60 -2.56 16.59
CA LEU A 117 -2.37 -3.54 17.66
C LEU A 117 -2.89 -3.05 19.02
N ASN A 118 -2.76 -1.74 19.27
CA ASN A 118 -3.23 -1.09 20.50
C ASN A 118 -4.68 -0.58 20.42
N GLN A 119 -5.46 -1.00 19.42
CA GLN A 119 -6.85 -0.55 19.20
C GLN A 119 -7.00 0.98 19.08
N LYS A 120 -5.95 1.67 18.62
CA LYS A 120 -5.97 3.10 18.30
C LYS A 120 -6.22 3.29 16.81
N HIS A 121 -7.10 4.23 16.47
CA HIS A 121 -7.45 4.56 15.09
C HIS A 121 -6.56 5.64 14.46
N THR A 122 -5.49 6.04 15.14
CA THR A 122 -4.61 7.11 14.68
C THR A 122 -3.84 6.68 13.43
N ASP A 123 -4.18 7.31 12.30
CA ASP A 123 -3.54 7.12 11.01
C ASP A 123 -3.04 8.45 10.47
N HIS A 124 -1.73 8.53 10.23
CA HIS A 124 -1.06 9.74 9.77
C HIS A 124 -0.25 9.51 8.50
N LEU A 125 -0.37 8.33 7.87
CA LEU A 125 0.48 7.98 6.75
C LEU A 125 0.25 8.91 5.56
N LEU A 126 -1.02 9.17 5.19
CA LEU A 126 -1.33 10.05 4.07
C LEU A 126 -0.77 11.46 4.30
N LYS A 127 -1.05 12.04 5.46
CA LYS A 127 -0.56 13.38 5.83
C LYS A 127 0.97 13.43 5.80
N ALA A 128 1.65 12.41 6.32
CA ALA A 128 3.10 12.34 6.31
C ALA A 128 3.65 12.32 4.87
N LEU A 129 3.09 11.47 4.00
CA LEU A 129 3.47 11.41 2.58
C LEU A 129 3.21 12.74 1.86
N MET A 130 2.07 13.39 2.13
CA MET A 130 1.72 14.68 1.52
C MET A 130 2.60 15.85 1.97
N ASN A 131 3.22 15.76 3.15
CA ASN A 131 4.16 16.76 3.66
C ASN A 131 5.57 16.57 3.09
N THR A 132 5.88 15.39 2.55
CA THR A 132 7.15 15.08 1.89
C THR A 132 7.17 15.51 0.42
N ILE A 133 6.01 15.87 -0.16
CA ILE A 133 5.85 16.26 -1.57
C ILE A 133 5.38 17.70 -1.76
#